data_AF-A0AAF3E8C4-F1
#
_entry.id   AF-A0AAF3E8C4-F1
#
_cell.length_a   1.000
_cell.length_b   1.000
_cell.length_c   1.000
_cell.angle_alpha   90.00
_cell.angle_beta   90.00
_cell.angle_gamma   90.00
#
_symmetry.space_group_name_H-M   'P 1'
#
loop_
_entity.id
_entity.type
_entity.pdbx_description
1 polymer ?
#
loop_
_entity_poly.entity_id
_entity_poly.type
_entity_poly.pdbx_seq_one_letter_code
_entity_poly.pdbx_strand_id
1 'polypeptide(L)'
;MISRTKILFVVVFLISLGIVAECQLDNIMGCVFCQLITESIAQEMTPPHAFKTMYRRCAKMGLMEPVCDAFIEENAKKMFMLHKSGFSPEQICHKLALCQIN
;
A
#
# COMPACT_ATOMS: atom_id res chain seq x y z
N MET A 1 26.00 7.55 15.96
CA MET A 1 26.16 8.41 14.76
C MET A 1 26.72 7.57 13.61
N ILE A 2 25.85 6.99 12.78
CA ILE A 2 26.27 6.20 11.60
C ILE A 2 26.21 7.13 10.38
N SER A 3 27.38 7.41 9.80
CA SER A 3 27.52 8.33 8.65
C SER A 3 26.87 7.75 7.39
N ARG A 4 26.21 8.60 6.60
CA ARG A 4 25.52 8.24 5.34
C ARG A 4 26.43 7.47 4.37
N THR A 5 27.73 7.78 4.38
CA THR A 5 28.75 7.07 3.59
C THR A 5 28.89 5.61 4.01
N LYS A 6 28.85 5.30 5.31
CA LYS A 6 28.94 3.92 5.83
C LYS A 6 27.71 3.08 5.48
N ILE A 7 26.53 3.71 5.40
CA ILE A 7 25.28 3.05 4.99
C ILE A 7 25.38 2.63 3.52
N LEU A 8 25.86 3.52 2.64
CA LEU A 8 26.02 3.24 1.21
C LEU A 8 26.98 2.06 0.96
N PHE A 9 28.12 2.02 1.66
CA PHE A 9 29.09 0.93 1.55
C PHE A 9 28.53 -0.41 2.01
N VAL A 10 27.77 -0.44 3.11
CA VAL A 10 27.13 -1.67 3.62
C VAL A 10 26.10 -2.19 2.62
N VAL A 11 25.26 -1.31 2.05
CA VAL A 11 24.26 -1.69 1.06
C VAL A 11 24.91 -2.27 -0.21
N VAL A 12 25.94 -1.62 -0.74
CA VAL A 12 26.67 -2.13 -1.92
C VAL A 12 27.34 -3.49 -1.64
N PHE A 13 27.92 -3.66 -0.46
CA PHE A 13 28.57 -4.91 -0.07
C PHE A 13 27.56 -6.07 0.08
N LEU A 14 26.39 -5.78 0.64
CA LEU A 14 25.29 -6.74 0.75
C LEU A 14 24.71 -7.13 -0.62
N ILE A 15 24.58 -6.16 -1.54
CA ILE A 15 24.18 -6.42 -2.94
C ILE A 15 25.17 -7.37 -3.62
N SER A 16 26.48 -7.15 -3.45
CA SER A 16 27.51 -8.00 -4.07
C SER A 16 27.58 -9.43 -3.51
N LEU A 17 27.16 -9.64 -2.26
CA LEU A 17 27.12 -10.95 -1.62
C LEU A 17 25.77 -11.67 -1.84
N GLY A 18 24.81 -11.05 -2.54
CA GLY A 18 23.45 -11.57 -2.67
C GLY A 18 22.68 -11.63 -1.35
N ILE A 19 23.23 -11.04 -0.28
CA ILE A 19 22.59 -10.94 1.04
C ILE A 19 21.78 -9.65 1.04
N VAL A 20 20.82 -9.52 0.12
CA VAL A 20 19.78 -8.51 0.31
C VAL A 20 18.78 -9.16 1.25
N ALA A 21 18.78 -8.71 2.50
CA ALA A 21 17.57 -8.83 3.32
C ALA A 21 16.55 -7.86 2.71
N GLU A 22 15.96 -8.27 1.59
CA GLU A 22 14.73 -7.69 1.09
C GLU A 22 13.69 -8.05 2.15
N CYS A 23 13.35 -7.11 3.03
CA CYS A 23 12.04 -7.19 3.64
C CYS A 23 11.05 -7.07 2.48
N GLN A 24 10.65 -8.21 1.92
CA GLN A 24 9.52 -8.39 1.00
C GLN A 24 8.22 -8.06 1.75
N LEU A 25 8.18 -6.88 2.40
CA LEU A 25 7.09 -6.31 3.17
C LEU A 25 6.22 -5.42 2.28
N ASP A 26 6.58 -5.22 1.00
CA ASP A 26 5.81 -4.38 0.09
C ASP A 26 4.45 -5.00 -0.24
N ASN A 27 4.38 -6.33 -0.39
CA ASN A 27 3.11 -7.02 -0.66
C ASN A 27 2.24 -7.18 0.59
N ILE A 28 2.81 -7.35 1.79
CA ILE A 28 1.98 -7.55 3.01
C ILE A 28 1.32 -6.23 3.43
N MET A 29 2.12 -5.16 3.53
CA MET A 29 1.58 -3.85 3.92
C MET A 29 0.70 -3.25 2.81
N GLY A 30 1.11 -3.43 1.54
CA GLY A 30 0.28 -3.05 0.40
C GLY A 30 -1.06 -3.79 0.36
N CYS A 31 -1.07 -5.09 0.70
CA CYS A 31 -2.31 -5.86 0.82
C CYS A 31 -3.22 -5.32 1.93
N VAL A 32 -2.67 -5.07 3.13
CA VAL A 32 -3.42 -4.54 4.27
C VAL A 32 -4.03 -3.17 3.95
N PHE A 33 -3.24 -2.25 3.38
CA PHE A 33 -3.76 -0.94 2.99
C PHE A 33 -4.79 -1.05 1.87
N CYS A 34 -4.57 -1.94 0.90
CA CYS A 34 -5.54 -2.17 -0.16
C CYS A 34 -6.89 -2.60 0.41
N GLN A 35 -6.92 -3.63 1.26
CA GLN A 35 -8.16 -4.13 1.86
C GLN A 35 -8.88 -3.05 2.67
N LEU A 36 -8.13 -2.30 3.49
CA LEU A 36 -8.66 -1.19 4.29
C LEU A 36 -9.36 -0.12 3.42
N ILE A 37 -8.76 0.21 2.28
CA ILE A 37 -9.18 1.29 1.39
C ILE A 37 -10.31 0.82 0.48
N THR A 38 -10.26 -0.40 -0.06
CA THR A 38 -11.29 -0.94 -0.96
C THR A 38 -12.62 -1.18 -0.24
N GLU A 39 -12.61 -1.47 1.06
CA GLU A 39 -13.81 -1.43 1.90
C GLU A 39 -14.50 -0.06 1.86
N SER A 40 -13.73 1.02 1.87
CA SER A 40 -14.25 2.40 1.86
C SER A 40 -14.93 2.72 0.52
N ILE A 41 -14.49 2.09 -0.57
CA ILE A 41 -15.12 2.21 -1.89
C ILE A 41 -16.49 1.54 -1.91
N ALA A 42 -16.61 0.35 -1.30
CA ALA A 42 -17.87 -0.39 -1.28
C ALA A 42 -18.94 0.24 -0.36
N GLN A 43 -18.51 0.97 0.69
CA GLN A 43 -19.42 1.56 1.68
C GLN A 43 -19.99 2.92 1.26
N GLU A 44 -19.36 3.61 0.32
CA GLU A 44 -19.63 5.03 0.06
C GLU A 44 -20.21 5.23 -1.33
N MET A 45 -21.29 6.01 -1.41
CA MET A 45 -22.02 6.20 -2.68
C MET A 45 -21.27 7.03 -3.71
N THR A 46 -20.24 7.78 -3.30
CA THR A 46 -19.50 8.70 -4.18
C THR A 46 -18.00 8.66 -3.91
N PRO A 47 -17.14 8.92 -4.93
CA PRO A 47 -15.70 8.94 -4.73
C PRO A 47 -15.21 9.90 -3.64
N PRO A 48 -15.69 11.16 -3.53
CA PRO A 48 -15.22 12.07 -2.47
C PRO A 48 -15.46 11.56 -1.04
N HIS A 49 -16.61 10.93 -0.80
CA HIS A 49 -16.90 10.33 0.52
C HIS A 49 -16.00 9.13 0.80
N ALA A 50 -15.76 8.28 -0.20
CA ALA A 50 -14.80 7.19 -0.08
C ALA A 50 -13.38 7.67 0.21
N PHE A 51 -12.86 8.67 -0.51
CA PHE A 51 -11.54 9.27 -0.20
C PHE A 51 -11.48 9.79 1.24
N LYS A 52 -12.49 10.54 1.68
CA LYS A 52 -12.56 11.02 3.06
C LYS A 52 -12.52 9.87 4.08
N THR A 53 -13.25 8.78 3.81
CA THR A 53 -13.26 7.60 4.69
C THR A 53 -11.92 6.87 4.66
N MET A 54 -11.24 6.78 3.52
CA MET A 54 -9.89 6.22 3.42
C MET A 54 -8.88 6.99 4.28
N TYR A 55 -8.77 8.31 4.12
CA TYR A 55 -7.86 9.14 4.93
C TYR A 55 -8.17 9.07 6.43
N ARG A 56 -9.45 9.04 6.80
CA ARG A 56 -9.86 8.85 8.20
C ARG A 56 -9.41 7.50 8.78
N ARG A 57 -9.31 6.46 7.95
CA ARG A 57 -8.77 5.16 8.38
C ARG A 57 -7.24 5.22 8.48
N CYS A 58 -6.55 5.86 7.55
CA CYS A 58 -5.10 6.09 7.63
C CYS A 58 -4.69 6.87 8.89
N ALA A 59 -5.45 7.90 9.27
CA ALA A 59 -5.19 8.67 10.50
C ALA A 59 -5.22 7.85 11.80
N LYS A 60 -5.83 6.66 11.79
CA LYS A 60 -5.84 5.75 12.95
C LYS A 60 -4.59 4.87 13.05
N MET A 61 -3.70 4.93 12.06
CA MET A 61 -2.51 4.09 11.96
C MET A 61 -1.27 4.71 12.62
N GLY A 62 -1.39 5.89 13.22
CA GLY A 62 -0.31 6.55 13.96
C GLY A 62 0.88 6.83 13.05
N LEU A 63 2.05 6.25 13.36
CA LEU A 63 3.28 6.48 12.59
C LEU A 63 3.20 6.03 11.13
N MET A 64 2.23 5.18 10.77
CA MET A 64 2.02 4.69 9.40
C MET A 64 1.03 5.52 8.59
N GLU A 65 0.38 6.54 9.20
CA GLU A 65 -0.52 7.47 8.51
C GLU A 65 0.08 8.02 7.20
N PRO A 66 1.27 8.63 7.16
CA PRO A 66 1.80 9.21 5.92
C PRO A 66 2.10 8.17 4.84
N VAL A 67 2.39 6.92 5.22
CA VAL A 67 2.62 5.82 4.26
C VAL A 67 1.29 5.36 3.67
N CYS A 68 0.25 5.27 4.50
CA CYS A 68 -1.12 4.95 4.07
C CYS A 68 -1.70 6.05 3.17
N ASP A 69 -1.45 7.33 3.48
CA ASP A 69 -1.89 8.46 2.67
C ASP A 69 -1.24 8.43 1.28
N ALA A 70 0.08 8.25 1.20
CA ALA A 70 0.78 8.11 -0.07
C ALA A 70 0.24 6.91 -0.89
N PHE A 71 -0.11 5.82 -0.21
CA PHE A 71 -0.71 4.66 -0.85
C PHE A 71 -2.10 4.95 -1.43
N ILE A 72 -2.94 5.75 -0.76
CA ILE A 72 -4.22 6.22 -1.30
C ILE A 72 -3.98 7.03 -2.58
N GLU A 73 -3.07 8.01 -2.53
CA GLU A 73 -2.78 8.88 -3.67
C GLU A 73 -2.35 8.10 -4.92
N GLU A 74 -1.52 7.06 -4.72
CA GLU A 74 -1.02 6.23 -5.81
C GLU A 74 -2.06 5.25 -6.37
N ASN A 75 -2.90 4.67 -5.52
CA ASN A 75 -3.67 3.48 -5.88
C ASN A 75 -5.19 3.68 -5.96
N ALA A 76 -5.77 4.62 -5.20
CA ALA A 76 -7.22 4.73 -5.06
C ALA A 76 -7.93 4.94 -6.40
N LYS A 77 -7.36 5.74 -7.32
CA LYS A 77 -7.93 5.92 -8.67
C LYS A 77 -8.06 4.60 -9.42
N LYS A 78 -7.03 3.75 -9.39
CA LYS A 78 -7.04 2.42 -10.05
C LYS A 78 -8.07 1.51 -9.39
N MET A 79 -8.15 1.54 -8.05
CA MET A 79 -9.14 0.77 -7.28
C MET A 79 -10.59 1.16 -7.64
N PHE A 80 -10.89 2.46 -7.74
CA PHE A 80 -12.22 2.92 -8.18
C PHE A 80 -12.57 2.47 -9.60
N MET A 81 -11.59 2.48 -10.52
CA MET A 81 -11.82 2.01 -11.89
C MET A 81 -12.15 0.52 -11.91
N LEU A 82 -11.42 -0.29 -11.14
CA LEU A 82 -11.71 -1.72 -11.02
C LEU A 82 -13.07 -1.98 -10.34
N HIS A 83 -13.41 -1.22 -9.29
CA HIS A 83 -14.71 -1.32 -8.66
C HIS A 83 -15.86 -1.00 -9.63
N LYS A 84 -15.73 0.07 -10.43
CA LYS A 84 -16.70 0.40 -11.49
C LYS A 84 -16.81 -0.68 -12.57
N SER A 85 -15.73 -1.41 -12.82
CA SER A 85 -15.71 -2.57 -13.71
C SER A 85 -16.32 -3.85 -13.09
N GLY A 86 -16.86 -3.77 -11.88
CA GLY A 86 -17.58 -4.87 -11.21
C GLY A 86 -16.73 -5.78 -10.35
N PHE A 87 -15.46 -5.44 -10.08
CA PHE A 87 -14.61 -6.24 -9.18
C PHE A 87 -14.97 -5.98 -7.71
N SER A 88 -15.00 -7.05 -6.91
CA SER A 88 -15.16 -6.97 -5.46
C SER A 88 -13.92 -6.37 -4.79
N PRO A 89 -14.03 -5.82 -3.57
CA PRO A 89 -12.90 -5.27 -2.82
C PRO A 89 -11.69 -6.21 -2.71
N GLU A 90 -11.93 -7.50 -2.50
CA GLU A 90 -10.89 -8.54 -2.44
C GLU A 90 -10.23 -8.77 -3.81
N GLN A 91 -11.04 -8.91 -4.87
CA GLN A 91 -10.55 -9.08 -6.23
C GLN A 91 -9.70 -7.89 -6.71
N ILE A 92 -10.06 -6.66 -6.31
CA ILE A 92 -9.30 -5.45 -6.66
C ILE A 92 -7.85 -5.55 -6.17
N CYS A 93 -7.63 -6.01 -4.93
CA CYS A 93 -6.30 -6.09 -4.37
C CYS A 93 -5.42 -7.15 -5.04
N HIS A 94 -6.01 -8.28 -5.43
CA HIS A 94 -5.30 -9.28 -6.26
C HIS A 94 -5.04 -8.77 -7.67
N LYS A 95 -5.98 -8.06 -8.29
CA LYS A 95 -5.81 -7.49 -9.65
C LYS A 95 -4.71 -6.44 -9.73
N LEU A 96 -4.48 -5.70 -8.64
CA LEU A 96 -3.39 -4.74 -8.53
C LEU A 96 -2.06 -5.39 -8.12
N ALA A 97 -2.02 -6.72 -7.97
CA ALA A 97 -0.89 -7.48 -7.45
C ALA A 97 -0.42 -7.00 -6.06
N LEU A 98 -1.33 -6.40 -5.28
CA LEU A 98 -1.07 -5.94 -3.92
C LEU A 98 -1.29 -7.07 -2.91
N CYS A 99 -2.15 -8.05 -3.21
CA CYS A 99 -2.32 -9.28 -2.44
C CYS A 99 -2.03 -10.50 -3.32
N GLN A 100 -1.29 -11.47 -2.79
CA GLN A 100 -1.09 -12.76 -3.47
C GLN A 100 -2.38 -13.59 -3.46
N ILE A 101 -2.66 -14.30 -4.55
CA ILE A 101 -3.78 -15.26 -4.61
C ILE A 101 -3.40 -16.45 -3.72
N ASN A 102 -4.15 -16.70 -2.66
CA ASN A 102 -3.98 -17.87 -1.81
C ASN A 102 -4.99 -18.96 -2.18
#